data_AF-A0A661Y714-F1
#
_entry.id   AF-A0A661Y714-F1
#
_cell.length_a   1.000
_cell.length_b   1.000
_cell.length_c   1.000
_cell.angle_alpha   90.00
_cell.angle_beta   90.00
_cell.angle_gamma   90.00
#
_symmetry.space_group_name_H-M   'P 1'
#
loop_
_entity.id
_entity.type
_entity.pdbx_description
1 polymer ?
#
loop_
_entity_poly.entity_id
_entity_poly.type
_entity_poly.pdbx_seq_one_letter_code
_entity_poly.pdbx_strand_id
1 'polypeptide(L)'
;MGEKKRKEELAKNTSFIFERKNYKFMLIGAAFIALGFILMAGGGSDDPTIFNPEIYSWRRIRLAPALILIGFGFEVYAILLNPNKKK
;
A
#
# COMPACT_ATOMS: atom_id res chain seq x y z
N MET A 1 5.33 -19.91 -39.60
CA MET A 1 6.54 -19.76 -38.75
C MET A 1 6.61 -18.41 -38.02
N GLY A 2 6.08 -17.32 -38.58
CA GLY A 2 6.06 -15.99 -37.92
C GLY A 2 5.11 -15.84 -36.72
N GLU A 3 3.99 -16.59 -36.70
CA GLU A 3 3.01 -16.57 -35.60
C GLU A 3 3.59 -17.05 -34.25
N LYS A 4 4.49 -18.04 -34.27
CA LYS A 4 5.17 -18.53 -33.06
C LYS A 4 6.15 -17.50 -32.48
N LYS A 5 6.97 -16.87 -33.33
CA LYS A 5 7.90 -15.80 -32.92
C LYS A 5 7.16 -14.59 -32.34
N ARG A 6 6.01 -14.20 -32.93
CA ARG A 6 5.18 -13.10 -32.43
C ARG A 6 4.58 -13.40 -31.05
N LYS A 7 4.16 -14.64 -30.80
CA LYS A 7 3.69 -15.08 -29.47
C LYS A 7 4.82 -15.15 -28.45
N GLU A 8 6.02 -15.59 -28.85
CA GLU A 8 7.21 -15.61 -27.99
C GLU A 8 7.69 -14.21 -27.62
N GLU A 9 7.67 -13.24 -28.55
CA GLU A 9 7.95 -11.83 -28.26
C GLU A 9 6.90 -11.19 -27.35
N LEU A 10 5.60 -11.45 -27.57
CA LEU A 10 4.55 -10.98 -26.67
C LEU A 10 4.74 -11.54 -25.26
N ALA A 11 5.06 -12.82 -25.12
CA ALA A 11 5.32 -13.46 -23.82
C ALA A 11 6.60 -12.94 -23.15
N LYS A 12 7.64 -12.59 -23.93
CA LYS A 12 8.90 -12.04 -23.42
C LYS A 12 8.77 -10.57 -22.98
N ASN A 13 7.89 -9.80 -23.62
CA ASN A 13 7.56 -8.42 -23.23
C ASN A 13 6.65 -8.34 -22.00
N THR A 14 6.10 -9.47 -21.53
CA THR A 14 5.45 -9.57 -20.21
C THR A 14 6.48 -9.67 -19.08
N SER A 15 7.62 -9.00 -19.20
CA SER A 15 8.57 -8.87 -18.10
C SER A 15 7.88 -8.08 -16.99
N PHE A 16 7.57 -8.74 -15.88
CA PHE A 16 7.02 -8.09 -14.71
C PHE A 16 7.96 -6.93 -14.30
N ILE A 17 7.40 -5.72 -14.20
CA ILE A 17 8.15 -4.50 -13.85
C ILE A 17 8.77 -4.64 -12.45
N PHE A 18 8.10 -5.38 -11.57
CA PHE A 18 8.52 -5.63 -10.21
C PHE A 18 8.78 -7.12 -9.97
N GLU A 19 9.79 -7.44 -9.15
CA GLU A 19 10.02 -8.82 -8.72
C GLU A 19 9.10 -9.22 -7.56
N ARG A 20 9.00 -10.54 -7.30
CA ARG A 20 8.22 -11.10 -6.18
C ARG A 20 8.54 -10.45 -4.83
N LYS A 21 9.79 -10.01 -4.61
CA LYS A 21 10.20 -9.34 -3.37
C LYS A 21 9.53 -7.97 -3.22
N ASN A 22 9.48 -7.17 -4.27
CA ASN A 22 8.80 -5.88 -4.30
C ASN A 22 7.33 -6.03 -3.97
N TYR A 23 6.64 -6.98 -4.63
CA TYR A 23 5.23 -7.24 -4.37
C TYR A 23 4.95 -7.62 -2.91
N LYS A 24 5.87 -8.35 -2.24
CA LYS A 24 5.73 -8.61 -0.80
C LYS A 24 5.77 -7.34 0.03
N PHE A 25 6.71 -6.43 -0.26
CA PHE A 25 6.80 -5.15 0.47
C PHE A 25 5.61 -4.23 0.18
N MET A 26 5.10 -4.21 -1.06
CA MET A 26 3.86 -3.49 -1.41
C MET A 26 2.69 -4.05 -0.60
N LEU A 27 2.52 -5.38 -0.53
CA LEU A 27 1.41 -5.97 0.21
C LEU A 27 1.46 -5.65 1.72
N ILE A 28 2.68 -5.58 2.28
CA ILE A 28 2.89 -5.10 3.64
C ILE A 28 2.52 -3.60 3.76
N GLY A 29 3.00 -2.74 2.86
CA GLY A 29 2.66 -1.31 2.84
C GLY A 29 1.16 -1.06 2.79
N ALA A 30 0.47 -1.73 1.87
CA ALA A 30 -0.99 -1.70 1.75
C ALA A 30 -1.70 -2.15 3.04
N ALA A 31 -1.20 -3.19 3.73
CA ALA A 31 -1.78 -3.63 5.00
C ALA A 31 -1.64 -2.56 6.11
N PHE A 32 -0.49 -1.88 6.18
CA PHE A 32 -0.29 -0.77 7.13
C PHE A 32 -1.24 0.41 6.84
N ILE A 33 -1.41 0.76 5.56
CA ILE A 33 -2.35 1.82 5.13
C ILE A 33 -3.78 1.44 5.50
N ALA A 34 -4.21 0.21 5.17
CA ALA A 34 -5.54 -0.29 5.50
C ALA A 34 -5.79 -0.29 7.01
N LEU A 35 -4.84 -0.77 7.81
CA LEU A 35 -4.93 -0.72 9.27
C LEU A 35 -5.02 0.71 9.80
N GLY A 36 -4.25 1.65 9.25
CA GLY A 36 -4.33 3.06 9.60
C GLY A 36 -5.72 3.65 9.36
N PHE A 37 -6.35 3.35 8.21
CA PHE A 37 -7.72 3.79 7.94
C PHE A 37 -8.75 3.11 8.84
N ILE A 38 -8.60 1.81 9.13
CA ILE A 38 -9.47 1.10 10.07
C ILE A 38 -9.37 1.72 11.48
N LEU A 39 -8.18 2.12 11.92
CA LEU A 39 -8.01 2.78 13.22
C LEU A 39 -8.60 4.19 13.28
N MET A 40 -8.71 4.87 12.14
CA MET A 40 -9.45 6.14 12.03
C MET A 40 -10.97 5.92 12.04
N ALA A 41 -11.46 4.79 11.54
CA ALA A 41 -12.89 4.50 11.47
C ALA A 41 -13.56 4.44 12.86
N GLY A 42 -14.64 5.18 13.04
CA GLY A 42 -15.41 5.30 14.29
C GLY A 42 -15.22 6.64 15.02
N GLY A 43 -15.86 6.78 16.18
CA GLY A 43 -15.87 8.05 16.95
C GLY A 43 -16.89 9.07 16.42
N GLY A 44 -17.64 8.74 15.36
CA GLY A 44 -18.81 9.53 14.98
C GLY A 44 -19.84 9.56 16.11
N SER A 45 -20.55 10.67 16.24
CA SER A 45 -21.74 10.73 17.10
C SER A 45 -22.93 10.19 16.32
N ASP A 46 -23.76 9.35 16.96
CA ASP A 46 -25.03 8.89 16.39
C ASP A 46 -26.04 10.05 16.27
N ASP A 47 -25.88 11.09 17.09
CA ASP A 47 -26.67 12.31 17.05
C ASP A 47 -25.79 13.49 16.61
N PRO A 48 -26.07 14.11 15.44
CA PRO A 48 -25.26 15.22 14.90
C PRO A 48 -25.31 16.48 15.77
N THR A 49 -26.24 16.56 16.74
CA THR A 49 -26.34 17.69 17.67
C THR A 49 -25.45 17.54 18.90
N ILE A 50 -24.91 16.33 19.15
CA ILE A 50 -24.05 16.03 20.29
C ILE A 50 -22.62 15.80 19.81
N PHE A 51 -21.69 16.59 20.35
CA PHE A 51 -20.27 16.44 20.05
C PHE A 51 -19.70 15.22 20.80
N ASN A 52 -19.17 14.24 20.07
CA ASN A 52 -18.47 13.09 20.66
C ASN A 52 -16.95 13.38 20.79
N PRO A 53 -16.41 13.53 22.01
CA PRO A 53 -14.98 13.80 22.23
C PRO A 53 -14.05 12.66 21.80
N GLU A 54 -14.56 11.44 21.55
CA GLU A 54 -13.76 10.30 21.09
C GLU A 54 -13.15 10.50 19.69
N ILE A 55 -13.65 11.46 18.91
CA ILE A 55 -13.06 11.92 17.65
C ILE A 55 -11.63 12.42 17.90
N TYR A 56 -11.39 13.10 19.01
CA TYR A 56 -10.07 13.62 19.39
C TYR A 56 -9.17 12.61 20.12
N SER A 57 -9.51 11.32 20.05
CA SER A 57 -8.66 10.29 20.64
C SER A 57 -7.25 10.32 20.03
N TRP A 58 -6.24 10.21 20.90
CA TRP A 58 -4.83 10.19 20.51
C TRP A 58 -4.53 9.13 19.43
N ARG A 59 -5.25 8.01 19.50
CA ARG A 59 -5.18 6.91 18.53
C ARG A 59 -5.56 7.37 17.12
N ARG A 60 -6.65 8.13 16.95
CA ARG A 60 -7.16 8.56 15.64
C ARG A 60 -6.37 9.73 15.06
N ILE A 61 -5.89 10.64 15.91
CA ILE A 61 -5.22 11.87 15.44
C ILE A 61 -3.73 11.69 15.20
N ARG A 62 -3.04 10.88 16.01
CA ARG A 62 -1.58 10.72 15.90
C ARG A 62 -1.19 9.33 15.41
N LEU A 63 -1.67 8.28 16.08
CA LEU A 63 -1.21 6.92 15.80
C LEU A 63 -1.68 6.44 14.42
N ALA A 64 -2.94 6.65 14.08
CA ALA A 64 -3.49 6.18 12.81
C ALA A 64 -2.88 6.90 11.58
N PRO A 65 -2.74 8.25 11.55
CA PRO A 65 -2.06 8.93 10.45
C PRO A 65 -0.58 8.55 10.34
N ALA A 66 0.12 8.39 11.48
CA ALA A 66 1.51 7.92 11.46
C ALA A 66 1.65 6.53 10.83
N LEU A 67 0.74 5.61 11.12
CA LEU A 67 0.68 4.28 10.52
C LEU A 67 0.50 4.33 9.00
N ILE A 68 -0.35 5.22 8.51
CA ILE A 68 -0.54 5.43 7.07
C ILE A 68 0.73 5.98 6.41
N LEU A 69 1.37 6.98 7.03
CA LEU A 69 2.62 7.54 6.50
C LEU A 69 3.73 6.50 6.43
N ILE A 70 3.83 5.63 7.45
CA ILE A 70 4.76 4.49 7.43
C ILE A 70 4.41 3.54 6.29
N GLY A 71 3.13 3.23 6.09
CA GLY A 71 2.67 2.40 4.98
C GLY A 71 3.04 2.98 3.61
N PHE A 72 2.85 4.30 3.39
CA PHE A 72 3.33 4.96 2.18
C PHE A 72 4.85 4.93 2.04
N GLY A 73 5.60 5.06 3.14
CA GLY A 73 7.05 4.88 3.14
C GLY A 73 7.47 3.49 2.67
N PHE A 74 6.75 2.45 3.09
CA PHE A 74 6.95 1.08 2.61
C PHE A 74 6.65 0.93 1.13
N GLU A 75 5.56 1.54 0.62
CA GLU A 75 5.23 1.52 -0.81
C GLU A 75 6.31 2.21 -1.65
N VAL A 76 6.76 3.40 -1.23
CA VAL A 76 7.85 4.10 -1.89
C VAL A 76 9.11 3.24 -1.90
N TYR A 77 9.47 2.63 -0.77
CA TYR A 77 10.61 1.70 -0.70
C TYR A 77 10.42 0.50 -1.64
N ALA A 78 9.23 -0.10 -1.66
CA ALA A 78 8.93 -1.27 -2.48
C ALA A 78 9.01 -0.97 -3.98
N ILE A 79 8.57 0.22 -4.41
CA ILE A 79 8.66 0.67 -5.81
C ILE A 79 10.11 1.00 -6.18
N LEU A 80 10.85 1.68 -5.31
CA LEU A 80 12.24 2.08 -5.55
C LEU A 80 13.24 0.94 -5.40
N LEU A 81 12.87 -0.16 -4.73
CA LEU A 81 13.69 -1.34 -4.57
C LEU A 81 13.96 -1.97 -5.93
N ASN A 82 15.00 -1.55 -6.64
CA ASN A 82 15.34 -2.12 -7.94
C ASN A 82 15.94 -3.53 -7.76
N PRO A 83 15.24 -4.60 -8.17
CA PRO A 83 15.79 -5.94 -8.08
C PRO A 83 16.82 -6.22 -9.19
N ASN A 84 16.80 -5.44 -10.27
CA ASN A 84 17.73 -5.52 -11.39
C ASN A 84 19.16 -5.02 -11.09
N LYS A 85 19.51 -4.74 -9.84
CA LYS A 85 20.93 -4.64 -9.46
C LYS A 85 21.52 -6.03 -9.56
N LYS A 86 22.03 -6.35 -10.76
CA LYS A 86 23.00 -7.44 -10.95
C LYS A 86 24.05 -7.29 -9.86
N LYS A 87 24.12 -8.29 -8.98
CA LYS A 87 25.30 -8.51 -8.18
C LYS A 87 26.37 -9.11 -9.07
#